data_AF-A0A7W8FV24-F1
#
_entry.id   AF-A0A7W8FV24-F1
#
_cell.length_a   1.000
_cell.length_b   1.000
_cell.length_c   1.000
_cell.angle_alpha   90.00
_cell.angle_beta   90.00
_cell.angle_gamma   90.00
#
_symmetry.space_group_name_H-M   'P 1'
#
loop_
_entity.id
_entity.type
_entity.pdbx_description
1 polymer ?
#
loop_
_entity_poly.entity_id
_entity_poly.type
_entity_poly.pdbx_seq_one_letter_code
_entity_poly.pdbx_strand_id
1 'polypeptide(L)'
;MKRILLCFFILVFFLATYYGRYQPVSLDLVQPTVKQVEIKGAVKKPGVYTVKWEATVRDVIKAAGGTSADADTGTVSMVKEVNDHDVIVIPEKEATPQTKVSINSATLEQLDALPGIGPALAQRIIDYREQTPFQSIEDIQNVKGIGEVMYAKIKDQITL
;
A
#
# COMPACT_ATOMS: atom_id res chain seq x y z
N MET A 1 -77.62 38.64 6.62
CA MET A 1 -77.15 37.43 7.33
C MET A 1 -76.95 36.22 6.40
N LYS A 2 -77.91 35.81 5.56
CA LYS A 2 -77.80 34.61 4.69
C LYS A 2 -76.61 34.61 3.70
N ARG A 3 -76.24 35.77 3.12
CA ARG A 3 -75.09 35.90 2.19
C ARG A 3 -73.72 35.75 2.88
N ILE A 4 -73.60 36.22 4.12
CA ILE A 4 -72.37 36.10 4.93
C ILE A 4 -72.15 34.63 5.32
N LEU A 5 -73.23 33.94 5.71
CA LEU A 5 -73.19 32.51 6.01
C LEU A 5 -72.78 31.67 4.78
N LEU A 6 -73.28 32.02 3.58
CA LEU A 6 -72.90 31.35 2.34
C LEU A 6 -71.40 31.52 2.02
N CYS A 7 -70.85 32.74 2.14
CA CYS A 7 -69.42 32.97 1.92
C CYS A 7 -68.54 32.21 2.91
N PHE A 8 -68.98 32.08 4.18
CA PHE A 8 -68.27 31.30 5.19
C PHE A 8 -68.19 29.81 4.80
N PHE A 9 -69.30 29.22 4.33
CA PHE A 9 -69.29 27.83 3.87
C PHE A 9 -68.42 27.61 2.64
N ILE A 10 -68.39 28.56 1.69
CA ILE A 10 -67.50 28.48 0.52
C ILE A 10 -66.03 28.57 0.93
N LEU A 11 -65.69 29.46 1.87
CA LEU A 11 -64.33 29.60 2.38
C LEU A 11 -63.88 28.33 3.10
N VAL A 12 -64.73 27.76 3.97
CA VAL A 12 -64.43 26.53 4.71
C VAL A 12 -64.30 25.35 3.75
N PHE A 13 -65.15 25.26 2.72
CA PHE A 13 -65.02 24.24 1.68
C PHE A 13 -63.70 24.38 0.91
N PHE A 14 -63.33 25.60 0.49
CA PHE A 14 -62.05 25.86 -0.17
C PHE A 14 -60.87 25.50 0.74
N LEU A 15 -60.88 25.94 2.00
CA LEU A 15 -59.84 25.59 2.99
C LEU A 15 -59.75 24.07 3.17
N ALA A 16 -60.86 23.37 3.35
CA ALA A 16 -60.88 21.92 3.50
C ALA A 16 -60.32 21.19 2.28
N THR A 17 -60.67 21.63 1.06
CA THR A 17 -60.10 21.08 -0.19
C THR A 17 -58.62 21.43 -0.38
N TYR A 18 -58.14 22.51 0.21
CA TYR A 18 -56.76 22.96 0.13
C TYR A 18 -55.86 22.26 1.15
N TYR A 19 -56.34 22.06 2.38
CA TYR A 19 -55.56 21.45 3.47
C TYR A 19 -55.23 19.97 3.26
N GLY A 20 -56.01 19.22 2.47
CA GLY A 20 -55.78 17.80 2.23
C GLY A 20 -54.73 17.44 1.15
N ARG A 21 -54.14 18.44 0.48
CA ARG A 21 -53.25 18.21 -0.69
C ARG A 21 -51.77 18.17 -0.36
N TYR A 22 -51.38 18.46 0.87
CA TYR A 22 -50.00 18.33 1.32
C TYR A 22 -49.76 16.94 1.86
N GLN A 23 -49.27 16.04 1.01
CA GLN A 23 -48.60 14.83 1.48
C GLN A 23 -47.12 15.16 1.68
N PRO A 24 -46.58 15.09 2.91
CA PRO A 24 -45.15 15.25 3.10
C PRO A 24 -44.45 14.12 2.35
N VAL A 25 -43.54 14.47 1.44
CA VAL A 25 -42.65 13.48 0.81
C VAL A 25 -41.72 12.97 1.91
N SER A 26 -41.80 11.68 2.24
CA SER A 26 -40.80 11.06 3.10
C SER A 26 -39.49 10.98 2.31
N LEU A 27 -38.50 11.77 2.73
CA LEU A 27 -37.12 11.62 2.27
C LEU A 27 -36.51 10.40 2.95
N ASP A 28 -36.98 9.21 2.57
CA ASP A 28 -36.28 7.97 2.85
C ASP A 28 -35.05 7.93 1.95
N LEU A 29 -34.03 8.69 2.33
CA LEU A 29 -32.69 8.58 1.75
C LEU A 29 -32.19 7.19 2.15
N VAL A 30 -32.46 6.19 1.32
CA VAL A 30 -31.80 4.89 1.38
C VAL A 30 -30.32 5.16 1.13
N GLN A 31 -29.60 5.47 2.21
CA GLN A 31 -28.17 5.66 2.11
C GLN A 31 -27.56 4.29 1.79
N PRO A 32 -26.71 4.20 0.76
CA PRO A 32 -26.05 2.94 0.43
C PRO A 32 -25.33 2.40 1.66
N THR A 33 -25.68 1.18 2.07
CA THR A 33 -25.06 0.50 3.22
C THR A 33 -23.73 -0.14 2.86
N VAL A 34 -23.44 -0.23 1.56
CA VAL A 34 -22.25 -0.81 0.98
C VAL A 34 -21.72 0.06 -0.15
N LYS A 35 -20.43 -0.09 -0.43
CA LYS A 35 -19.69 0.60 -1.49
C LYS A 35 -18.74 -0.37 -2.18
N GLN A 36 -18.32 -0.04 -3.39
CA GLN A 36 -17.37 -0.85 -4.15
C GLN A 36 -15.98 -0.24 -4.09
N VAL A 37 -14.96 -1.06 -3.83
CA VAL A 37 -13.58 -0.62 -3.77
C VAL A 37 -12.72 -1.61 -4.53
N GLU A 38 -11.84 -1.10 -5.39
CA GLU A 38 -10.87 -1.91 -6.11
C GLU A 38 -9.57 -2.00 -5.30
N ILE A 39 -9.00 -3.20 -5.18
CA ILE A 39 -7.69 -3.41 -4.54
C ILE A 39 -6.74 -4.14 -5.49
N LYS A 40 -5.51 -3.60 -5.59
CA LYS A 40 -4.42 -4.06 -6.47
C LYS A 40 -3.10 -4.14 -5.70
N GLY A 41 -2.08 -4.72 -6.34
CA GLY A 41 -0.72 -4.82 -5.81
C GLY A 41 -0.52 -6.05 -4.93
N ALA A 42 0.24 -5.89 -3.85
CA ALA A 42 0.72 -6.94 -2.96
C ALA A 42 -0.36 -7.53 -2.03
N VAL A 43 -1.40 -8.11 -2.62
CA VAL A 43 -2.52 -8.77 -1.95
C VAL A 43 -2.81 -10.13 -2.58
N LYS A 44 -3.37 -11.06 -1.81
CA LYS A 44 -3.56 -12.44 -2.30
C LYS A 44 -4.56 -12.55 -3.45
N LYS A 45 -5.62 -11.73 -3.42
CA LYS A 45 -6.69 -11.75 -4.43
C LYS A 45 -7.04 -10.32 -4.85
N PRO A 46 -6.32 -9.73 -5.82
CA PRO A 46 -6.69 -8.45 -6.40
C PRO A 46 -8.08 -8.48 -7.03
N GLY A 47 -8.79 -7.37 -7.01
CA GLY A 47 -10.13 -7.26 -7.60
C GLY A 47 -11.00 -6.20 -6.95
N VAL A 48 -12.28 -6.18 -7.32
CA VAL A 48 -13.28 -5.27 -6.77
C VAL A 48 -14.05 -5.99 -5.65
N TYR A 49 -14.20 -5.30 -4.52
CA TYR A 49 -14.88 -5.82 -3.34
C TYR A 49 -16.01 -4.89 -2.92
N THR A 50 -17.14 -5.49 -2.54
CA THR A 50 -18.25 -4.80 -1.88
C THR A 50 -18.00 -4.81 -0.38
N VAL A 51 -17.85 -3.62 0.21
CA VAL A 51 -17.58 -3.45 1.65
C VAL A 51 -18.60 -2.52 2.26
N LYS A 52 -18.71 -2.54 3.60
CA LYS A 52 -19.62 -1.65 4.34
C LYS A 52 -19.27 -0.18 4.13
N TRP A 53 -20.24 0.69 4.32
CA TRP A 53 -20.05 2.13 4.16
C TRP A 53 -18.98 2.72 5.10
N GLU A 54 -18.80 2.16 6.28
CA GLU A 54 -17.77 2.54 7.27
C GLU A 54 -16.46 1.76 7.14
N ALA A 55 -16.30 0.95 6.08
CA ALA A 55 -15.12 0.09 5.93
C ALA A 55 -13.83 0.88 5.76
N THR A 56 -12.75 0.28 6.27
CA THR A 56 -11.38 0.79 6.19
C THR A 56 -10.52 0.00 5.20
N VAL A 57 -9.33 0.51 4.89
CA VAL A 57 -8.32 -0.21 4.09
C VAL A 57 -8.06 -1.62 4.63
N ARG A 58 -7.98 -1.79 5.96
CA ARG A 58 -7.81 -3.11 6.59
C ARG A 58 -8.91 -4.09 6.22
N ASP A 59 -10.16 -3.62 6.18
CA ASP A 59 -11.31 -4.46 5.88
C ASP A 59 -11.28 -4.94 4.42
N VAL A 60 -10.87 -4.05 3.50
CA VAL A 60 -10.69 -4.40 2.08
C VAL A 60 -9.53 -5.41 1.90
N ILE A 61 -8.39 -5.20 2.57
CA ILE A 61 -7.27 -6.16 2.56
C ILE A 61 -7.71 -7.52 3.10
N LYS A 62 -8.50 -7.55 4.18
CA LYS A 62 -9.03 -8.79 4.74
C LYS A 62 -9.97 -9.50 3.77
N ALA A 63 -10.85 -8.75 3.09
CA ALA A 63 -11.71 -9.29 2.04
C ALA A 63 -10.90 -9.88 0.87
N ALA A 64 -9.76 -9.27 0.54
CA ALA A 64 -8.79 -9.76 -0.44
C ALA A 64 -7.95 -10.98 0.01
N GLY A 65 -8.21 -11.54 1.19
CA GLY A 65 -7.48 -12.69 1.74
C GLY A 65 -6.17 -12.33 2.46
N GLY A 66 -5.94 -11.05 2.72
CA GLY A 66 -4.72 -10.51 3.32
C GLY A 66 -3.69 -10.06 2.29
N THR A 67 -2.57 -9.54 2.80
CA THR A 67 -1.42 -9.16 1.99
C THR A 67 -0.63 -10.38 1.51
N SER A 68 0.15 -10.21 0.45
CA SER A 68 1.21 -11.15 0.06
C SER A 68 2.44 -10.99 0.96
N ALA A 69 3.42 -11.90 0.82
CA ALA A 69 4.61 -11.94 1.70
C ALA A 69 5.59 -10.78 1.45
N ASP A 70 5.58 -10.28 0.23
CA ASP A 70 6.34 -9.15 -0.28
C ASP A 70 5.64 -7.80 -0.05
N ALA A 71 4.44 -7.74 0.56
CA ALA A 71 3.76 -6.46 0.77
C ALA A 71 4.49 -5.54 1.75
N ASP A 72 4.59 -4.25 1.39
CA ASP A 72 5.00 -3.20 2.32
C ASP A 72 3.76 -2.60 3.00
N THR A 73 3.50 -3.08 4.21
CA THR A 73 2.41 -2.57 5.04
C THR A 73 2.76 -1.29 5.81
N GLY A 74 4.03 -0.86 5.79
CA GLY A 74 4.48 0.32 6.53
C GLY A 74 4.10 1.64 5.87
N THR A 75 3.92 1.62 4.55
CA THR A 75 3.60 2.80 3.73
C THR A 75 2.10 3.06 3.60
N VAL A 76 1.24 2.12 4.02
CA VAL A 76 -0.22 2.23 3.88
C VAL A 76 -0.91 2.40 5.23
N SER A 77 -1.77 3.42 5.35
CA SER A 77 -2.62 3.61 6.54
C SER A 77 -3.77 2.62 6.57
N MET A 78 -3.67 1.60 7.43
CA MET A 78 -4.67 0.52 7.56
C MET A 78 -6.03 0.98 8.08
N VAL A 79 -6.06 2.09 8.83
CA VAL A 79 -7.28 2.63 9.47
C VAL A 79 -7.96 3.71 8.63
N LYS A 80 -7.39 4.03 7.46
CA LYS A 80 -7.98 4.99 6.55
C LYS A 80 -9.33 4.47 6.06
N GLU A 81 -10.37 5.29 6.18
CA GLU A 81 -11.66 5.05 5.55
C GLU A 81 -11.51 5.11 4.04
N VAL A 82 -12.16 4.18 3.36
CA VAL A 82 -12.14 4.09 1.89
C VAL A 82 -13.39 4.75 1.34
N ASN A 83 -13.35 5.37 0.16
CA ASN A 83 -14.54 5.93 -0.47
C ASN A 83 -15.13 4.94 -1.49
N ASP A 84 -16.36 5.20 -1.92
CA ASP A 84 -16.96 4.44 -3.02
C ASP A 84 -16.17 4.67 -4.31
N HIS A 85 -15.89 3.59 -5.02
CA HIS A 85 -15.02 3.52 -6.20
C HIS A 85 -13.55 3.88 -5.97
N ASP A 86 -13.06 3.83 -4.73
CA ASP A 86 -11.62 3.98 -4.46
C ASP A 86 -10.82 2.84 -5.10
N VAL A 87 -9.58 3.17 -5.49
CA VAL A 87 -8.58 2.21 -5.92
C VAL A 87 -7.45 2.19 -4.89
N ILE A 88 -7.34 1.08 -4.16
CA ILE A 88 -6.28 0.85 -3.18
C ILE A 88 -5.16 0.06 -3.86
N VAL A 89 -3.95 0.58 -3.80
CA VAL A 89 -2.76 -0.13 -4.26
C VAL A 89 -1.91 -0.44 -3.04
N ILE A 90 -1.69 -1.72 -2.76
CA ILE A 90 -0.76 -2.16 -1.72
C ILE A 90 0.61 -2.28 -2.38
N PRO A 91 1.60 -1.46 -1.97
CA PRO A 91 2.93 -1.54 -2.53
C PRO A 91 3.58 -2.87 -2.14
N GLU A 92 4.36 -3.40 -3.06
CA GLU A 92 5.37 -4.39 -2.74
C GLU A 92 6.48 -3.68 -1.97
N LYS A 93 7.11 -4.36 -1.02
CA LYS A 93 8.43 -3.98 -0.51
C LYS A 93 9.27 -3.80 -1.74
N GLU A 94 9.81 -2.60 -1.90
CA GLU A 94 10.91 -2.43 -2.82
C GLU A 94 11.94 -3.49 -2.43
N ALA A 95 12.05 -4.53 -3.24
CA ALA A 95 13.30 -5.24 -3.36
C ALA A 95 14.22 -4.13 -3.87
N THR A 96 14.86 -3.42 -2.93
CA THR A 96 16.04 -2.64 -3.26
C THR A 96 16.82 -3.57 -4.17
N PRO A 97 17.07 -3.18 -5.43
CA PRO A 97 18.02 -3.93 -6.23
C PRO A 97 19.28 -3.86 -5.37
N GLN A 98 19.57 -4.94 -4.63
CA GLN A 98 20.86 -5.16 -4.02
C GLN A 98 21.74 -5.29 -5.25
N THR A 99 22.15 -4.12 -5.75
CA THR A 99 23.02 -3.97 -6.89
C THR A 99 24.29 -4.59 -6.38
N LYS A 100 24.47 -5.85 -6.73
CA LYS A 100 25.55 -6.64 -6.17
C LYS A 100 26.83 -5.88 -6.42
N VAL A 101 27.63 -5.71 -5.38
CA VAL A 101 28.87 -4.96 -5.45
C VAL A 101 29.87 -5.82 -6.22
N SER A 102 30.32 -5.33 -7.37
CA SER A 102 31.31 -6.03 -8.19
C SER A 102 32.67 -6.00 -7.51
N ILE A 103 33.19 -7.15 -7.10
CA ILE A 103 34.44 -7.23 -6.34
C ILE A 103 35.65 -6.84 -7.19
N ASN A 104 35.57 -6.95 -8.52
CA ASN A 104 36.65 -6.50 -9.41
C ASN A 104 36.59 -5.01 -9.77
N SER A 105 35.43 -4.35 -9.69
CA SER A 105 35.26 -2.96 -10.18
C SER A 105 34.75 -1.95 -9.16
N ALA A 106 34.20 -2.39 -8.03
CA ALA A 106 33.61 -1.52 -7.03
C ALA A 106 34.62 -0.54 -6.43
N THR A 107 34.16 0.67 -6.08
CA THR A 107 34.95 1.66 -5.35
C THR A 107 35.11 1.25 -3.88
N LEU A 108 35.99 1.95 -3.17
CA LEU A 108 36.21 1.73 -1.74
C LEU A 108 34.90 1.92 -0.95
N GLU A 109 34.13 2.96 -1.26
CA GLU A 109 32.87 3.28 -0.59
C GLU A 109 31.80 2.21 -0.85
N GLN A 110 31.79 1.64 -2.06
CA GLN A 110 30.86 0.57 -2.41
C GLN A 110 31.20 -0.74 -1.68
N LEU A 111 32.48 -1.02 -1.48
CA LEU A 111 32.94 -2.18 -0.70
C LEU A 111 32.71 -1.97 0.81
N ASP A 112 32.93 -0.76 1.32
CA ASP A 112 32.69 -0.37 2.72
C ASP A 112 31.20 -0.43 3.11
N ALA A 113 30.31 -0.31 2.13
CA ALA A 113 28.87 -0.48 2.35
C ALA A 113 28.46 -1.94 2.62
N LEU A 114 29.32 -2.93 2.37
CA LEU A 114 29.02 -4.34 2.62
C LEU A 114 29.03 -4.64 4.13
N PRO A 115 28.08 -5.45 4.64
CA PRO A 115 27.96 -5.68 6.07
C PRO A 115 29.19 -6.38 6.65
N GLY A 116 29.90 -5.67 7.53
CA GLY A 116 31.11 -6.17 8.18
C GLY A 116 32.41 -5.93 7.40
N ILE A 117 32.33 -5.31 6.22
CA ILE A 117 33.50 -4.82 5.48
C ILE A 117 33.65 -3.34 5.81
N GLY A 118 34.62 -3.02 6.68
CA GLY A 118 35.02 -1.63 6.93
C GLY A 118 36.06 -1.13 5.92
N PRO A 119 36.50 0.15 6.02
CA PRO A 119 37.41 0.75 5.05
C PRO A 119 38.75 0.01 4.94
N ALA A 120 39.23 -0.56 6.05
CA ALA A 120 40.47 -1.34 6.08
C ALA A 120 40.35 -2.70 5.34
N LEU A 121 39.17 -3.32 5.33
CA LEU A 121 38.93 -4.55 4.57
C LEU A 121 38.63 -4.23 3.10
N ALA A 122 37.86 -3.18 2.83
CA ALA A 122 37.61 -2.67 1.49
C ALA A 122 38.93 -2.39 0.75
N GLN A 123 39.87 -1.70 1.40
CA GLN A 123 41.19 -1.44 0.82
C GLN A 123 41.94 -2.74 0.50
N ARG A 124 41.91 -3.75 1.39
CA ARG A 124 42.57 -5.04 1.12
C ARG A 124 41.98 -5.79 -0.07
N ILE A 125 40.67 -5.67 -0.30
CA ILE A 125 40.01 -6.26 -1.49
C ILE A 125 40.56 -5.58 -2.75
N ILE A 126 40.71 -4.25 -2.74
CA ILE A 126 41.29 -3.48 -3.84
C ILE A 126 42.77 -3.88 -4.05
N ASP A 127 43.56 -3.90 -2.97
CA ASP A 127 44.98 -4.27 -3.04
C ASP A 127 45.19 -5.70 -3.57
N TYR A 128 44.27 -6.61 -3.24
CA TYR A 128 44.29 -8.00 -3.73
C TYR A 128 43.97 -8.06 -5.23
N ARG A 129 42.86 -7.45 -5.67
CA ARG A 129 42.42 -7.55 -7.08
C ARG A 129 43.35 -6.85 -8.07
N GLU A 130 44.08 -5.82 -7.62
CA GLU A 130 45.11 -5.17 -8.43
C GLU A 130 46.28 -6.11 -8.76
N GLN A 131 46.56 -7.07 -7.88
CA GLN A 131 47.59 -8.10 -8.10
C GLN A 131 47.02 -9.35 -8.78
N THR A 132 45.82 -9.77 -8.41
CA THR A 132 45.17 -10.98 -8.93
C THR A 132 43.65 -10.77 -8.95
N PRO A 133 43.07 -10.49 -10.12
CA PRO A 133 41.62 -10.36 -10.27
C PRO A 133 40.88 -11.63 -9.85
N PHE A 134 39.74 -11.46 -9.16
CA PHE A 134 38.89 -12.57 -8.74
C PHE A 134 38.24 -13.24 -9.96
N GLN A 135 38.32 -14.56 -10.04
CA GLN A 135 37.72 -15.37 -11.10
C GLN A 135 36.38 -15.98 -10.67
N SER A 136 36.22 -16.19 -9.37
CA SER A 136 35.01 -16.65 -8.72
C SER A 136 34.65 -15.74 -7.54
N ILE A 137 33.40 -15.79 -7.09
CA ILE A 137 32.96 -15.00 -5.92
C ILE A 137 33.64 -15.54 -4.65
N GLU A 138 33.94 -16.84 -4.63
CA GLU A 138 34.57 -17.56 -3.52
C GLU A 138 36.03 -17.14 -3.32
N ASP A 139 36.70 -16.68 -4.38
CA ASP A 139 38.10 -16.24 -4.36
C ASP A 139 38.33 -15.06 -3.41
N ILE A 140 37.28 -14.32 -3.06
CA ILE A 140 37.34 -13.25 -2.06
C ILE A 140 37.83 -13.74 -0.70
N GLN A 141 37.71 -15.04 -0.40
CA GLN A 141 38.19 -15.66 0.83
C GLN A 141 39.71 -15.70 0.94
N ASN A 142 40.43 -15.49 -0.17
CA ASN A 142 41.89 -15.37 -0.17
C ASN A 142 42.36 -14.02 0.40
N VAL A 143 41.45 -13.04 0.54
CA VAL A 143 41.76 -11.74 1.14
C VAL A 143 41.89 -11.89 2.66
N LYS A 144 43.02 -11.45 3.21
CA LYS A 144 43.29 -11.52 4.65
C LYS A 144 42.22 -10.81 5.48
N GLY A 145 41.47 -11.59 6.25
CA GLY A 145 40.37 -11.12 7.12
C GLY A 145 38.97 -11.43 6.58
N ILE A 146 38.86 -12.00 5.38
CA ILE A 146 37.61 -12.49 4.81
C ILE A 146 37.66 -14.03 4.82
N GLY A 147 37.23 -14.64 5.93
CA GLY A 147 37.04 -16.09 5.99
C GLY A 147 35.62 -16.51 5.64
N GLU A 148 35.31 -17.80 5.79
CA GLU A 148 33.97 -18.38 5.53
C GLU A 148 32.83 -17.61 6.19
N VAL A 149 33.02 -17.19 7.45
CA VAL A 149 32.01 -16.43 8.22
C VAL A 149 31.71 -15.07 7.58
N MET A 150 32.74 -14.39 7.08
CA MET A 150 32.55 -13.09 6.44
C MET A 150 31.95 -13.27 5.05
N TYR A 151 32.48 -14.23 4.27
CA TYR A 151 31.95 -14.58 2.96
C TYR A 151 30.45 -14.94 3.03
N ALA A 152 30.01 -15.74 4.00
CA ALA A 152 28.61 -16.11 4.16
C ALA A 152 27.67 -14.91 4.40
N LYS A 153 28.17 -13.81 4.99
CA LYS A 153 27.40 -12.57 5.22
C LYS A 153 27.25 -11.72 3.96
N ILE A 154 28.24 -11.76 3.07
CA ILE A 154 28.33 -10.85 1.92
C ILE A 154 28.05 -11.53 0.57
N LYS A 155 28.10 -12.87 0.47
CA LYS A 155 28.02 -13.62 -0.80
C LYS A 155 26.81 -13.27 -1.67
N ASP A 156 25.66 -12.97 -1.05
CA ASP A 156 24.42 -12.64 -1.76
C ASP A 156 24.39 -11.18 -2.25
N GLN A 157 25.35 -10.36 -1.80
CA GLN A 157 25.46 -8.92 -2.08
C GLN A 157 26.65 -8.58 -2.99
N ILE A 158 27.42 -9.57 -3.43
CA ILE A 158 28.61 -9.38 -4.28
C ILE A 158 28.48 -10.12 -5.60
N THR A 159 29.15 -9.59 -6.62
CA THR A 159 29.28 -10.16 -7.97
C THR A 159 30.73 -9.99 -8.43
N LEU A 160 31.10 -10.61 -9.56
CA LEU A 160 32.41 -10.40 -10.18
C LEU A 160 32.57 -9.00 -10.77
#